data_AF-A0A7X9BGZ0-F1
#
_entry.id   AF-A0A7X9BGZ0-F1
#
_cell.length_a   1.000
_cell.length_b   1.000
_cell.length_c   1.000
_cell.angle_alpha   90.00
_cell.angle_beta   90.00
_cell.angle_gamma   90.00
#
_symmetry.space_group_name_H-M   'P 1'
#
loop_
_entity.id
_entity.type
_entity.pdbx_description
1 polymer ?
#
loop_
_entity_poly.entity_id
_entity_poly.type
_entity_poly.pdbx_seq_one_letter_code
_entity_poly.pdbx_strand_id
1 'polypeptide(L)'
;MTHLFRRIMGVTATAALALALPACTPPGKAVGDTQEQEPDVAFDGLDRGDVVIGFIGSDQPDFDRIVLQAFDASGLRTSYLSTDGVDDAQGTAQQGVRDMAERQVAIIVVSRPDITDDTAGGWDDALGDARGAGIPVALLNPVGELPDDTLYAAALTVNDRAMDATPIDDAVMTVIDDLPHEKTMMVSTSVAD
;
A
#
# COMPACT_ATOMS: atom_id res chain seq x y z
N MET A 1 -50.91 44.12 37.22
CA MET A 1 -51.67 42.86 37.35
C MET A 1 -51.78 42.25 35.96
N THR A 2 -51.24 41.09 35.59
CA THR A 2 -50.52 40.03 36.30
C THR A 2 -50.08 39.06 35.20
N HIS A 3 -48.79 38.74 35.17
CA HIS A 3 -48.12 37.53 34.66
C HIS A 3 -48.50 36.94 33.28
N LEU A 4 -47.61 36.89 32.28
CA LEU A 4 -46.28 36.25 32.26
C LEU A 4 -46.38 34.71 32.43
N PHE A 5 -45.60 34.01 31.59
CA PHE A 5 -45.26 32.57 31.62
C PHE A 5 -46.26 31.55 31.08
N ARG A 6 -45.93 30.99 29.90
CA ARG A 6 -45.57 29.57 29.61
C ARG A 6 -45.70 29.37 28.08
N ARG A 7 -44.71 28.99 27.26
CA ARG A 7 -43.81 27.84 27.34
C ARG A 7 -42.73 27.91 26.23
N ILE A 8 -41.48 27.63 26.64
CA ILE A 8 -40.50 26.72 25.99
C ILE A 8 -39.83 27.28 24.71
N MET A 9 -38.60 27.84 24.73
CA MET A 9 -37.28 27.21 24.99
C MET A 9 -37.01 26.07 23.98
N GLY A 10 -36.01 26.05 23.10
CA GLY A 10 -34.81 26.84 22.90
C GLY A 10 -34.03 26.20 21.73
N VAL A 11 -33.02 26.93 21.25
CA VAL A 11 -31.68 26.46 20.79
C VAL A 11 -31.62 25.21 19.89
N THR A 12 -31.03 25.34 18.70
CA THR A 12 -29.67 24.82 18.39
C THR A 12 -29.25 25.30 17.00
N ALA A 13 -28.26 26.20 16.95
CA ALA A 13 -27.51 26.52 15.75
C ALA A 13 -26.50 25.39 15.52
N THR A 14 -26.74 24.56 14.52
CA THR A 14 -25.82 23.47 14.15
C THR A 14 -24.66 24.10 13.38
N ALA A 15 -23.58 24.41 14.09
CA ALA A 15 -22.30 24.73 13.48
C ALA A 15 -21.77 23.47 12.80
N ALA A 16 -21.78 23.45 11.47
CA ALA A 16 -21.06 22.47 10.67
C ALA A 16 -19.56 22.76 10.76
N LEU A 17 -18.91 22.32 11.85
CA LEU A 17 -17.48 22.08 11.82
C LEU A 17 -17.27 20.77 11.06
N ALA A 18 -17.04 20.88 9.75
CA ALA A 18 -16.40 19.80 9.01
C ALA A 18 -15.00 19.62 9.60
N LEU A 19 -14.84 18.56 10.38
CA LEU A 19 -13.56 18.10 10.88
C LEU A 19 -12.68 17.81 9.67
N ALA A 20 -11.70 18.67 9.40
CA ALA A 20 -10.56 18.31 8.57
C ALA A 20 -9.80 17.23 9.33
N LEU A 21 -10.17 15.96 9.10
CA LEU A 21 -9.32 14.84 9.49
C LEU A 21 -7.98 15.07 8.80
N PRO A 22 -6.85 15.08 9.53
CA PRO A 22 -5.56 15.03 8.86
C PRO A 22 -5.59 13.77 7.99
N ALA A 23 -5.52 13.94 6.67
CA ALA A 23 -5.32 12.80 5.79
C ALA A 23 -4.04 12.09 6.28
N CYS A 24 -4.06 10.76 6.40
CA CYS A 24 -2.90 9.95 6.76
C CYS A 24 -1.80 9.98 5.67
N THR A 25 -1.85 10.96 4.76
CA THR A 25 -1.03 11.07 3.57
C THR A 25 0.07 12.11 3.75
N PRO A 26 1.33 11.76 3.47
CA PRO A 26 2.40 12.75 3.39
C PRO A 26 2.15 13.71 2.19
N PRO A 27 2.42 15.02 2.35
CA PRO A 27 2.21 15.99 1.29
C PRO A 27 3.24 15.81 0.18
N GLY A 28 2.78 15.54 -1.04
CA GLY A 28 3.63 15.45 -2.24
C GLY A 28 4.59 14.25 -2.26
N LYS A 29 4.34 13.23 -1.44
CA LYS A 29 5.10 11.98 -1.41
C LYS A 29 4.13 10.78 -1.30
N ALA A 30 4.62 9.60 -1.64
CA ALA A 30 3.92 8.36 -1.36
C ALA A 30 4.07 7.98 0.11
N VAL A 31 3.09 7.23 0.63
CA VAL A 31 3.21 6.60 1.95
C VAL A 31 4.33 5.58 1.88
N GLY A 32 5.23 5.57 2.88
CA GLY A 32 6.38 4.66 2.93
C GLY A 32 7.54 5.04 2.01
N ASP A 33 7.52 6.26 1.42
CA ASP A 33 8.62 6.85 0.66
C ASP A 33 8.76 8.35 1.05
N THR A 34 8.88 8.60 2.36
CA THR A 34 8.96 9.97 2.91
C THR A 34 10.35 10.34 3.41
N GLN A 35 11.15 9.35 3.80
CA GLN A 35 12.49 9.59 4.33
C GLN A 35 13.55 9.60 3.23
N GLU A 36 14.28 10.70 3.13
CA GLU A 36 15.44 10.83 2.24
C GLU A 36 16.77 10.46 2.93
N GLN A 37 16.76 10.38 4.27
CA GLN A 37 17.92 10.09 5.11
C GLN A 37 17.49 9.21 6.29
N GLU A 38 18.43 8.40 6.80
CA GLU A 38 18.15 7.59 7.99
C GLU A 38 17.80 8.52 9.17
N PRO A 39 16.78 8.15 9.97
CA PRO A 39 16.34 9.01 11.07
C PRO A 39 17.43 9.13 12.15
N ASP A 40 17.65 10.36 12.63
CA ASP A 40 18.61 10.67 13.73
C ASP A 40 18.30 9.93 15.04
N VAL A 41 17.06 9.46 15.19
CA VAL A 41 16.60 8.63 16.32
C VAL A 41 16.20 7.26 15.79
N ALA A 42 16.72 6.20 16.42
CA ALA A 42 16.40 4.84 16.05
C ALA A 42 14.89 4.60 16.20
N PHE A 43 14.22 4.40 15.06
CA PHE A 43 12.86 3.88 15.01
C PHE A 43 12.92 2.37 15.26
N ASP A 44 12.19 1.90 16.26
CA ASP A 44 12.00 0.48 16.51
C ASP A 44 10.92 0.03 15.51
N GLY A 45 11.37 -0.47 14.36
CA GLY A 45 10.52 -0.87 13.25
C GLY A 45 9.50 -1.95 13.64
N LEU A 46 8.62 -2.32 12.71
CA LEU A 46 7.67 -3.39 12.99
C LEU A 46 8.37 -4.75 13.06
N ASP A 47 8.01 -5.55 14.06
CA ASP A 47 8.40 -6.96 14.11
C ASP A 47 7.77 -7.70 12.92
N ARG A 48 8.59 -8.44 12.16
CA ARG A 48 8.13 -9.21 10.97
C ARG A 48 6.95 -10.13 11.28
N GLY A 49 6.94 -10.70 12.49
CA GLY A 49 5.87 -11.58 12.95
C GLY A 49 4.52 -10.89 13.17
N ASP A 50 4.46 -9.56 13.22
CA ASP A 50 3.24 -8.78 13.39
C ASP A 50 2.79 -8.10 12.09
N VAL A 51 3.64 -8.12 11.06
CA VAL A 51 3.35 -7.59 9.73
C VAL A 51 2.42 -8.53 8.96
N VAL A 52 1.35 -7.95 8.40
CA VAL A 52 0.50 -8.59 7.39
C VAL A 52 0.62 -7.81 6.09
N ILE A 53 1.11 -8.48 5.04
CA ILE A 53 1.21 -7.96 3.69
C ILE A 53 -0.09 -8.28 2.95
N GLY A 54 -0.76 -7.28 2.38
CA GLY A 54 -1.80 -7.51 1.39
C GLY A 54 -1.17 -7.84 0.05
N PHE A 55 -1.25 -9.08 -0.43
CA PHE A 55 -0.69 -9.46 -1.72
C PHE A 55 -1.79 -9.60 -2.75
N ILE A 56 -1.79 -8.73 -3.76
CA ILE A 56 -2.72 -8.78 -4.89
C ILE A 56 -2.02 -9.52 -6.03
N GLY A 57 -2.58 -10.66 -6.41
CA GLY A 57 -2.04 -11.55 -7.41
C GLY A 57 -2.20 -11.06 -8.85
N SER A 58 -1.53 -11.76 -9.74
CA SER A 58 -1.51 -11.51 -11.17
C SER A 58 -2.14 -12.65 -11.97
N ASP A 59 -2.16 -12.50 -13.29
CA ASP A 59 -2.46 -13.59 -14.24
C ASP A 59 -1.34 -14.66 -14.31
N GLN A 60 -0.28 -14.53 -13.49
CA GLN A 60 0.84 -15.46 -13.39
C GLN A 60 0.94 -16.07 -11.98
N PRO A 61 0.08 -17.05 -11.65
CA PRO A 61 0.02 -17.64 -10.30
C PRO A 61 1.32 -18.35 -9.89
N ASP A 62 2.14 -18.80 -10.84
CA ASP A 62 3.46 -19.39 -10.54
C ASP A 62 4.46 -18.33 -10.08
N PHE A 63 4.41 -17.13 -10.66
CA PHE A 63 5.24 -15.99 -10.22
C PHE A 63 4.81 -15.53 -8.82
N ASP A 64 3.51 -15.37 -8.61
CA ASP A 64 2.95 -15.02 -7.29
C ASP A 64 3.42 -16.02 -6.22
N ARG A 65 3.37 -17.32 -6.52
CA ARG A 65 3.73 -18.37 -5.56
C ARG A 65 5.19 -18.30 -5.11
N ILE A 66 6.12 -17.98 -6.01
CA ILE A 66 7.55 -17.86 -5.68
C ILE A 66 7.75 -16.71 -4.68
N VAL A 67 7.08 -15.58 -4.92
CA VAL A 67 7.18 -14.40 -4.05
C VAL A 67 6.51 -14.65 -2.69
N LEU A 68 5.33 -15.26 -2.69
CA LEU A 68 4.63 -15.65 -1.46
C LEU A 68 5.47 -16.63 -0.62
N GLN A 69 6.18 -17.56 -1.27
CA GLN A 69 7.12 -18.47 -0.58
C GLN A 69 8.30 -17.71 0.03
N ALA A 70 8.84 -16.69 -0.63
CA ALA A 70 9.91 -15.86 -0.08
C ALA A 70 9.45 -15.12 1.18
N PHE A 71 8.26 -14.52 1.16
CA PHE A 71 7.68 -13.88 2.35
C PHE A 71 7.44 -14.87 3.49
N ASP A 72 6.86 -16.05 3.21
CA ASP A 72 6.61 -17.09 4.21
C ASP A 72 7.92 -17.60 4.84
N ALA A 73 8.95 -17.85 4.02
CA ALA A 73 10.25 -18.29 4.50
C ALA A 73 10.95 -17.26 5.41
N SER A 74 10.69 -15.97 5.19
CA SER A 74 11.17 -14.86 6.03
C SER A 74 10.24 -14.52 7.21
N GLY A 75 9.19 -15.32 7.44
CA GLY A 75 8.26 -15.16 8.56
C GLY A 75 7.21 -14.05 8.40
N LEU A 76 7.06 -13.51 7.19
CA LEU A 76 6.08 -12.47 6.88
C LEU A 76 4.74 -13.10 6.49
N ARG A 77 3.66 -12.65 7.11
CA ARG A 77 2.31 -13.14 6.80
C ARG A 77 1.75 -12.41 5.59
N THR A 78 1.05 -13.14 4.73
CA THR A 78 0.40 -12.58 3.55
C THR A 78 -1.11 -12.83 3.58
N SER A 79 -1.89 -11.79 3.28
CA SER A 79 -3.30 -11.88 2.91
C SER A 79 -3.36 -11.88 1.39
N TYR A 80 -3.49 -13.06 0.78
CA TYR A 80 -3.43 -13.22 -0.67
C TYR A 80 -4.82 -13.11 -1.32
N LEU A 81 -4.91 -12.26 -2.35
CA LEU A 81 -6.03 -12.20 -3.29
C LEU A 81 -5.54 -12.67 -4.65
N SER A 82 -6.08 -13.78 -5.15
CA SER A 82 -5.75 -14.27 -6.50
C SER A 82 -6.66 -13.64 -7.55
N THR A 83 -6.08 -13.34 -8.71
CA THR A 83 -6.80 -12.90 -9.92
C THR A 83 -6.77 -13.96 -11.03
N ASP A 84 -6.21 -15.14 -10.74
CA ASP A 84 -6.13 -16.26 -11.68
C ASP A 84 -7.53 -16.77 -12.07
N GLY A 85 -7.72 -17.00 -13.37
CA GLY A 85 -8.99 -17.47 -13.92
C GLY A 85 -10.16 -16.48 -13.84
N VAL A 86 -9.91 -15.20 -13.54
CA VAL A 86 -10.93 -14.13 -13.55
C VAL A 86 -10.95 -13.41 -14.90
N ASP A 87 -12.14 -13.12 -15.44
CA ASP A 87 -12.31 -12.48 -16.74
C ASP A 87 -11.72 -11.06 -16.80
N ASP A 88 -11.92 -10.27 -15.74
CA ASP A 88 -11.34 -8.92 -15.56
C ASP A 88 -10.33 -8.93 -14.41
N ALA A 89 -9.14 -9.44 -14.70
CA ALA A 89 -8.07 -9.56 -13.70
C ALA A 89 -7.61 -8.19 -13.18
N GLN A 90 -7.51 -7.17 -14.04
CA GLN A 90 -7.04 -5.83 -13.64
C GLN A 90 -8.07 -5.11 -12.78
N GLY A 91 -9.35 -5.10 -13.16
CA GLY A 91 -10.41 -4.54 -12.32
C GLY A 91 -10.54 -5.27 -10.97
N THR A 92 -10.35 -6.59 -10.97
CA THR A 92 -10.32 -7.39 -9.73
C THR A 92 -9.13 -7.04 -8.85
N ALA A 93 -7.94 -6.87 -9.44
CA ALA A 93 -6.74 -6.45 -8.71
C ALA A 93 -6.92 -5.06 -8.09
N GLN A 94 -7.46 -4.10 -8.86
CA GLN A 94 -7.77 -2.75 -8.40
C GLN A 94 -8.76 -2.76 -7.23
N GLN A 95 -9.82 -3.57 -7.31
CA GLN A 95 -10.74 -3.75 -6.18
C GLN A 95 -10.04 -4.40 -4.98
N GLY A 96 -9.15 -5.36 -5.23
CA GLY A 96 -8.35 -5.99 -4.19
C GLY A 96 -7.49 -5.00 -3.41
N VAL A 97 -6.89 -4.01 -4.08
CA VAL A 97 -6.15 -2.92 -3.42
C VAL A 97 -7.07 -2.15 -2.46
N ARG A 98 -8.28 -1.78 -2.89
CA ARG A 98 -9.26 -1.08 -2.06
C ARG A 98 -9.68 -1.91 -0.84
N ASP A 99 -9.95 -3.19 -1.06
CA ASP A 99 -10.31 -4.13 0.01
C ASP A 99 -9.17 -4.30 1.03
N MET A 100 -7.91 -4.32 0.59
CA MET A 100 -6.76 -4.38 1.50
C MET A 100 -6.55 -3.07 2.24
N ALA A 101 -6.86 -1.93 1.60
CA ALA A 101 -6.81 -0.62 2.24
C ALA A 101 -7.80 -0.54 3.43
N GLU A 102 -9.01 -1.07 3.25
CA GLU A 102 -10.01 -1.17 4.34
C GLU A 102 -9.59 -2.13 5.47
N ARG A 103 -8.82 -3.17 5.13
CA ARG A 103 -8.30 -4.17 6.09
C ARG A 103 -7.12 -3.67 6.93
N GLN A 104 -6.53 -2.52 6.59
CA GLN A 104 -5.36 -1.96 7.29
C GLN A 104 -4.17 -2.93 7.35
N VAL A 105 -3.81 -3.51 6.21
CA VAL A 105 -2.53 -4.23 6.05
C VAL A 105 -1.35 -3.25 6.20
N ALA A 106 -0.17 -3.76 6.55
CA ALA A 106 1.02 -2.92 6.72
C ALA A 106 1.54 -2.35 5.39
N ILE A 107 1.35 -3.08 4.30
CA ILE A 107 1.69 -2.70 2.93
C ILE A 107 0.82 -3.51 1.97
N ILE A 108 0.54 -2.96 0.80
CA ILE A 108 -0.06 -3.68 -0.32
C ILE A 108 1.02 -3.93 -1.37
N VAL A 109 1.28 -5.20 -1.70
CA VAL A 109 2.13 -5.59 -2.82
C VAL A 109 1.23 -6.00 -3.97
N VAL A 110 1.34 -5.30 -5.10
CA VAL A 110 0.57 -5.59 -6.31
C VAL A 110 1.46 -6.32 -7.29
N SER A 111 1.16 -7.58 -7.56
CA SER A 111 1.87 -8.42 -8.52
C SER A 111 1.47 -8.04 -9.93
N ARG A 112 2.47 -7.64 -10.72
CA ARG A 112 2.38 -7.35 -12.16
C ARG A 112 1.14 -6.55 -12.57
N PRO A 113 0.87 -5.39 -11.95
CA PRO A 113 -0.18 -4.51 -12.43
C PRO A 113 0.12 -4.14 -13.89
N ASP A 114 -0.88 -4.24 -14.76
CA ASP A 114 -0.79 -3.80 -16.14
C ASP A 114 -1.37 -2.38 -16.23
N ILE A 115 -0.48 -1.41 -16.39
CA ILE A 115 -0.78 0.03 -16.32
C ILE A 115 -0.61 0.59 -17.73
N THR A 116 -1.74 0.60 -18.43
CA THR A 116 -1.88 1.12 -19.80
C THR A 116 -2.90 2.24 -19.80
N ASP A 117 -3.05 2.95 -20.92
CA ASP A 117 -4.07 4.01 -21.05
C ASP A 117 -5.49 3.53 -20.67
N ASP A 118 -5.82 2.26 -20.91
CA ASP A 118 -7.13 1.68 -20.62
C ASP A 118 -7.34 1.38 -19.12
N THR A 119 -6.26 1.11 -18.38
CA THR A 119 -6.32 0.69 -16.97
C THR A 119 -5.82 1.75 -15.99
N ALA A 120 -5.11 2.78 -16.48
CA ALA A 120 -4.44 3.81 -15.68
C ALA A 120 -5.40 4.51 -14.71
N GLY A 121 -6.57 4.95 -15.18
CA GLY A 121 -7.54 5.62 -14.30
C GLY A 121 -8.03 4.75 -13.14
N GLY A 122 -8.24 3.44 -13.38
CA GLY A 122 -8.65 2.50 -12.34
C GLY A 122 -7.53 2.22 -11.33
N TRP A 123 -6.27 2.23 -11.79
CA TRP A 123 -5.09 2.12 -10.94
C TRP A 123 -4.87 3.40 -10.11
N ASP A 124 -4.98 4.59 -10.72
CA ASP A 124 -4.88 5.86 -10.00
C ASP A 124 -5.88 5.95 -8.85
N ASP A 125 -7.14 5.58 -9.12
CA ASP A 125 -8.18 5.55 -8.09
C ASP A 125 -7.85 4.55 -6.98
N ALA A 126 -7.47 3.31 -7.32
CA ALA A 126 -7.19 2.26 -6.34
C ALA A 126 -5.96 2.58 -5.46
N LEU A 127 -4.88 3.06 -6.08
CA LEU A 127 -3.67 3.48 -5.37
C LEU A 127 -3.91 4.75 -4.55
N GLY A 128 -4.74 5.66 -5.06
CA GLY A 128 -5.21 6.83 -4.33
C GLY A 128 -5.97 6.47 -3.05
N ASP A 129 -6.83 5.45 -3.11
CA ASP A 129 -7.55 4.93 -1.93
C ASP A 129 -6.59 4.34 -0.90
N ALA A 130 -5.62 3.52 -1.32
CA ALA A 130 -4.58 2.97 -0.44
C ALA A 130 -3.73 4.06 0.21
N ARG A 131 -3.29 5.04 -0.58
CA ARG A 131 -2.57 6.22 -0.09
C ARG A 131 -3.44 6.97 0.93
N GLY A 132 -4.70 7.24 0.62
CA GLY A 132 -5.66 7.92 1.51
C GLY A 132 -5.86 7.22 2.86
N ALA A 133 -5.77 5.89 2.87
CA ALA A 133 -5.79 5.07 4.08
C ALA A 133 -4.45 5.10 4.86
N GLY A 134 -3.40 5.70 4.31
CA GLY A 134 -2.07 5.73 4.92
C GLY A 134 -1.33 4.40 4.77
N ILE A 135 -1.62 3.63 3.72
CA ILE A 135 -1.01 2.31 3.48
C ILE A 135 -0.05 2.40 2.29
N PRO A 136 1.23 2.05 2.46
CA PRO A 136 2.19 2.03 1.37
C PRO A 136 1.81 0.96 0.33
N VAL A 137 2.14 1.23 -0.93
CA VAL A 137 1.96 0.26 -2.03
C VAL A 137 3.29 0.00 -2.72
N ALA A 138 3.65 -1.26 -2.89
CA ALA A 138 4.76 -1.69 -3.73
C ALA A 138 4.24 -2.35 -5.01
N LEU A 139 4.69 -1.87 -6.17
CA LEU A 139 4.36 -2.44 -7.47
C LEU A 139 5.42 -3.46 -7.85
N LEU A 140 5.07 -4.74 -7.89
CA LEU A 140 6.01 -5.82 -8.16
C LEU A 140 5.96 -6.23 -9.63
N ASN A 141 7.08 -6.07 -10.34
CA ASN A 141 7.19 -6.28 -11.79
C ASN A 141 6.05 -5.61 -12.59
N PRO A 142 5.78 -4.29 -12.39
CA PRO A 142 4.73 -3.60 -13.11
C PRO A 142 4.97 -3.66 -14.63
N VAL A 143 3.88 -3.71 -15.39
CA VAL A 143 3.89 -3.69 -16.85
C VAL A 143 3.29 -2.36 -17.31
N GLY A 144 3.93 -1.71 -18.28
CA GLY A 144 3.48 -0.42 -18.81
C GLY A 144 4.16 0.78 -18.14
N GLU A 145 3.49 1.93 -18.19
CA GLU A 145 4.00 3.18 -17.62
C GLU A 145 3.66 3.25 -16.12
N LEU A 146 4.65 3.62 -15.30
CA LEU A 146 4.42 3.76 -13.86
C LEU A 146 3.47 4.93 -13.59
N PRO A 147 2.60 4.81 -12.57
CA PRO A 147 1.65 5.87 -12.22
C PRO A 147 2.38 7.06 -11.57
N ASP A 148 1.62 8.06 -11.15
CA ASP A 148 2.13 9.19 -10.38
C ASP A 148 2.97 8.71 -9.17
N ASP A 149 4.14 9.30 -8.97
CA ASP A 149 5.12 8.87 -7.97
C ASP A 149 4.65 9.09 -6.53
N THR A 150 3.56 9.81 -6.31
CA THR A 150 2.92 9.96 -5.01
C THR A 150 1.98 8.81 -4.64
N LEU A 151 1.68 7.90 -5.57
CA LEU A 151 0.68 6.83 -5.38
C LEU A 151 1.25 5.47 -4.95
N TYR A 152 2.55 5.25 -5.12
CA TYR A 152 3.21 4.00 -4.75
C TYR A 152 4.56 4.32 -4.09
N ALA A 153 4.95 3.51 -3.12
CA ALA A 153 6.20 3.69 -2.40
C ALA A 153 7.40 3.25 -3.27
N ALA A 154 7.32 2.05 -3.86
CA ALA A 154 8.40 1.49 -4.64
C ALA A 154 7.90 0.61 -5.80
N ALA A 155 8.64 0.61 -6.90
CA ALA A 155 8.54 -0.35 -7.99
C ALA A 155 9.64 -1.41 -7.83
N LEU A 156 9.26 -2.66 -7.61
CA LEU A 156 10.17 -3.77 -7.36
C LEU A 156 10.34 -4.59 -8.63
N THR A 157 11.57 -4.89 -9.03
CA THR A 157 11.86 -5.77 -10.17
C THR A 157 12.58 -7.03 -9.69
N VAL A 158 11.91 -8.18 -9.76
CA VAL A 158 12.50 -9.48 -9.39
C VAL A 158 13.59 -9.87 -10.38
N ASN A 159 14.79 -10.10 -9.86
CA ASN A 159 15.93 -10.62 -10.61
C ASN A 159 16.86 -11.43 -9.69
N ASP A 160 16.56 -12.71 -9.49
CA ASP A 160 17.37 -13.62 -8.65
C ASP A 160 18.80 -13.88 -9.19
N ARG A 161 19.12 -13.37 -10.38
CA ARG A 161 20.46 -13.50 -10.97
C ARG A 161 21.34 -12.27 -10.71
N ALA A 162 20.75 -11.16 -10.27
CA ALA A 162 21.49 -9.97 -9.94
C ALA A 162 22.19 -10.13 -8.59
N MET A 163 23.47 -9.77 -8.55
CA MET A 163 24.31 -9.92 -7.36
C MET A 163 24.02 -8.84 -6.32
N ASP A 164 23.40 -7.74 -6.74
CA ASP A 164 23.05 -6.55 -5.98
C ASP A 164 21.54 -6.44 -5.71
N ALA A 165 20.77 -7.50 -6.01
CA ALA A 165 19.35 -7.52 -5.71
C ALA A 165 19.11 -7.67 -4.20
N THR A 166 18.35 -6.75 -3.63
CA THR A 166 17.93 -6.80 -2.22
C THR A 166 16.93 -7.94 -2.02
N PRO A 167 16.99 -8.74 -0.94
CA PRO A 167 15.93 -9.68 -0.62
C PRO A 167 14.55 -8.98 -0.56
N ILE A 168 13.53 -9.56 -1.19
CA ILE A 168 12.23 -8.88 -1.36
C ILE A 168 11.55 -8.58 -0.02
N ASP A 169 11.76 -9.43 0.98
CA ASP A 169 11.32 -9.24 2.35
C ASP A 169 12.01 -8.05 3.03
N ASP A 170 13.33 -7.90 2.85
CA ASP A 170 14.07 -6.73 3.34
C ASP A 170 13.61 -5.43 2.66
N ALA A 171 13.40 -5.46 1.34
CA ALA A 171 12.92 -4.31 0.58
C ALA A 171 11.51 -3.89 1.05
N VAL A 172 10.61 -4.85 1.27
CA VAL A 172 9.27 -4.58 1.79
C VAL A 172 9.30 -4.05 3.21
N MET A 173 10.12 -4.61 4.10
CA MET A 173 10.26 -4.10 5.47
C MET A 173 10.84 -2.67 5.49
N THR A 174 11.82 -2.39 4.62
CA THR A 174 12.38 -1.03 4.45
C THR A 174 11.28 -0.02 4.09
N VAL A 175 10.36 -0.38 3.19
CA VAL A 175 9.20 0.47 2.82
C VAL A 175 8.21 0.61 3.98
N ILE A 176 7.90 -0.48 4.70
CA ILE A 176 6.98 -0.49 5.84
C ILE A 176 7.48 0.44 6.95
N ASP A 177 8.78 0.37 7.25
CA ASP A 177 9.43 1.19 8.26
C ASP A 177 9.76 2.62 7.76
N ASP A 178 9.36 2.95 6.52
CA ASP A 178 9.61 4.22 5.84
C ASP A 178 11.10 4.61 5.91
N LEU A 179 12.00 3.63 5.77
CA LEU A 179 13.44 3.86 5.74
C LEU A 179 13.88 4.29 4.33
N PRO A 180 15.00 5.02 4.18
CA PRO A 180 15.46 5.46 2.88
C PRO A 180 15.66 4.30 1.90
N HIS A 181 15.03 4.39 0.73
CA HIS A 181 15.17 3.41 -0.34
C HIS A 181 15.06 4.08 -1.72
N GLU A 182 15.48 3.37 -2.76
CA GLU A 182 15.27 3.82 -4.14
C GLU A 182 13.80 3.63 -4.56
N LYS A 183 13.31 4.48 -5.47
CA LYS A 183 11.96 4.35 -6.01
C LYS A 183 11.78 3.07 -6.83
N THR A 184 12.85 2.66 -7.52
CA THR A 184 12.88 1.44 -8.32
C THR A 184 13.98 0.56 -7.79
N MET A 185 13.62 -0.60 -7.24
CA MET A 185 14.56 -1.52 -6.60
C MET A 185 14.61 -2.83 -7.36
N MET A 186 15.81 -3.39 -7.53
CA MET A 186 15.97 -4.76 -7.95
C MET A 186 15.90 -5.67 -6.72
N VAL A 187 15.03 -6.67 -6.76
CA VAL A 187 14.79 -7.56 -5.63
C VAL A 187 15.02 -9.02 -5.98
N SER A 188 15.33 -9.84 -4.98
CA SER A 188 15.44 -11.29 -5.12
C SER A 188 14.41 -12.01 -4.26
N THR A 189 13.96 -13.16 -4.74
CA THR A 189 13.08 -14.10 -4.03
C THR A 189 13.87 -15.24 -3.38
N SER A 190 15.18 -15.29 -3.60
CA SER A 190 16.08 -16.15 -2.86
C SER A 190 16.20 -15.66 -1.42
N VAL A 191 15.90 -16.54 -0.46
CA VAL A 191 16.21 -16.30 0.94
C VAL A 191 17.73 -16.23 1.08
N ALA A 192 18.25 -15.18 1.72
CA ALA A 192 19.67 -15.15 2.08
C ALA A 192 19.97 -16.30 3.06
N ASP A 193 20.93 -17.17 2.70
CA ASP A 193 21.40 -18.28 3.55
C ASP A 193 22.03 -17.79 4.87
#